data_AF-A0A2V8FVS8-F1
#
_entry.id   AF-A0A2V8FVS8-F1
#
_cell.length_a   1.000
_cell.length_b   1.000
_cell.length_c   1.000
_cell.angle_alpha   90.00
_cell.angle_beta   90.00
_cell.angle_gamma   90.00
#
_symmetry.space_group_name_H-M   'P 1'
#
loop_
_entity.id
_entity.type
_entity.pdbx_description
1 polymer ?
#
loop_
_entity_poly.entity_id
_entity_poly.type
_entity_poly.pdbx_seq_one_letter_code
_entity_poly.pdbx_strand_id
1 'polypeptide(L)'
;FNKQRNKLFFFWSQDLLSRTDPGNLNQRRVPTDLERRGDFSQTFDNLNRLIFIRDPQLPGACNSVTGGPACFAGNIIPANRIDPIGQALMNLLPLPNANDPTGQRQYNYAFQTVQDWPRNDQVLRVDWNAAPQTTFYSRVQYGYEKRSGPVSFLGSSGGWPQYPTKYEINTFGIVNTLLHTFNQTTFSEVTVGVNWAHQYTSPLDQAAQDANDRTKVLPGLPQFFPAANPLNVLPQATFNGGVPSLNNNSIASIGVENRFPFFGYNTLWNISGNVSKLKGSHTIKTGLFIEHTTRPAARASSFNGTLSFNTDTSNPLNTNVGFANALIGAVQQYTESNGHPSAHGLFMNTEWYVQDTWRVKPRFTIDGGLRFYYITPTRSDGDQVAMFVPTSWSAAKAPALIQPVLVGNTRMGRNPVTGAMLPAVYIGRLAEGSGDLANGMQVFDGTVMTTPPIQLAPRLGFAWDVTGDGKTAVRGGGGVFYDRYSDDEILQLIEQYPLLDTRTTNYTTIKDLLGNQLTASPKSTRFVQDFVPPVVYNWSFGVQRELGFRMAADVAYVGNSARSQLISRELNGRPYGYRFLPSSLDSTNLSAGQAQPLPDDFLRPYQGVGSIT
;
A
#
# COMPACT_ATOMS: atom_id res chain seq x y z
N PHE A 1 -23.10 48.23 -15.07
CA PHE A 1 -22.15 48.08 -13.96
C PHE A 1 -20.68 48.13 -14.41
N ASN A 2 -20.27 47.51 -15.53
CA ASN A 2 -18.87 47.54 -16.04
C ASN A 2 -18.70 48.37 -17.35
N LYS A 3 -19.27 49.59 -17.43
CA LYS A 3 -19.27 50.39 -18.68
C LYS A 3 -17.86 50.77 -19.18
N GLN A 4 -16.92 50.97 -18.26
CA GLN A 4 -15.52 51.32 -18.55
C GLN A 4 -14.60 50.10 -18.74
N ARG A 5 -15.14 48.87 -18.70
CA ARG A 5 -14.37 47.60 -18.82
C ARG A 5 -13.21 47.47 -17.84
N ASN A 6 -13.34 48.05 -16.64
CA ASN A 6 -12.30 48.07 -15.60
C ASN A 6 -12.73 47.39 -14.29
N LYS A 7 -13.96 46.87 -14.22
CA LYS A 7 -14.49 46.28 -12.98
C LYS A 7 -14.43 44.76 -12.96
N LEU A 8 -14.78 44.09 -14.05
CA LEU A 8 -14.89 42.62 -14.08
C LEU A 8 -14.11 42.08 -15.27
N PHE A 9 -13.25 41.11 -15.00
CA PHE A 9 -12.45 40.37 -15.97
C PHE A 9 -12.64 38.88 -15.74
N PHE A 10 -12.54 38.10 -16.80
CA PHE A 10 -12.51 36.65 -16.67
C PHE A 10 -11.59 36.06 -17.73
N PHE A 11 -11.04 34.90 -17.42
CA PHE A 11 -10.45 34.03 -18.43
C PHE A 11 -10.85 32.59 -18.16
N TRP A 12 -10.98 31.83 -19.23
CA TRP A 12 -11.13 30.38 -19.19
C TRP A 12 -10.01 29.76 -20.00
N SER A 13 -9.45 28.68 -19.46
CA SER A 13 -8.43 27.86 -20.11
C SER A 13 -8.85 26.41 -19.98
N GLN A 14 -8.64 25.65 -21.05
CA GLN A 14 -8.78 24.20 -21.07
C GLN A 14 -7.54 23.59 -21.72
N ASP A 15 -7.00 22.59 -21.05
CA ASP A 15 -5.93 21.74 -21.58
C ASP A 15 -6.47 20.32 -21.74
N LEU A 16 -6.39 19.79 -22.96
CA LEU A 16 -6.81 18.45 -23.33
C LEU A 16 -5.58 17.67 -23.78
N LEU A 17 -5.14 16.77 -22.93
CA LEU A 17 -4.03 15.88 -23.23
C LEU A 17 -4.58 14.50 -23.57
N SER A 18 -4.57 14.16 -24.86
CA SER A 18 -4.83 12.79 -25.31
C SER A 18 -3.51 12.03 -25.29
N ARG A 19 -3.23 11.35 -24.18
CA ARG A 19 -2.02 10.54 -24.01
C ARG A 19 -2.37 9.07 -23.95
N THR A 20 -1.54 8.26 -24.57
CA THR A 20 -1.47 6.82 -24.34
C THR A 20 -0.13 6.47 -23.72
N ASP A 21 -0.12 5.57 -22.75
CA ASP A 21 1.10 5.10 -22.10
C ASP A 21 1.37 3.64 -22.51
N PRO A 22 2.39 3.38 -23.35
CA PRO A 22 2.75 2.02 -23.71
C PRO A 22 3.43 1.35 -22.51
N GLY A 23 2.84 0.27 -22.01
CA GLY A 23 3.45 -0.56 -20.99
C GLY A 23 4.70 -1.28 -21.53
N ASN A 24 5.48 -1.85 -20.61
CA ASN A 24 6.62 -2.69 -20.97
C ASN A 24 6.18 -4.04 -21.55
N LEU A 25 7.07 -4.68 -22.33
CA LEU A 25 6.89 -6.08 -22.73
C LEU A 25 6.85 -6.96 -21.46
N ASN A 26 5.76 -7.71 -21.31
CA ASN A 26 5.59 -8.67 -20.23
C ASN A 26 5.70 -10.09 -20.78
N GLN A 27 6.50 -10.91 -20.13
CA GLN A 27 6.72 -12.31 -20.49
C GLN A 27 6.24 -13.20 -19.35
N ARG A 28 5.38 -14.16 -19.66
CA ARG A 28 4.77 -15.09 -18.70
C ARG A 28 4.81 -16.53 -19.18
N ARG A 29 4.83 -17.46 -18.22
CA ARG A 29 4.50 -18.87 -18.42
C ARG A 29 3.01 -19.08 -18.13
N VAL A 30 2.29 -19.54 -19.14
CA VAL A 30 0.85 -19.89 -19.12
C VAL A 30 0.69 -21.35 -19.53
N PRO A 31 -0.34 -22.08 -19.09
CA PRO A 31 -0.52 -23.48 -19.48
C PRO A 31 -0.78 -23.61 -20.99
N THR A 32 -0.13 -24.60 -21.62
CA THR A 32 -0.39 -24.99 -23.01
C THR A 32 -1.77 -25.62 -23.17
N ASP A 33 -2.26 -25.76 -24.41
CA ASP A 33 -3.54 -26.41 -24.69
C ASP A 33 -3.56 -27.88 -24.22
N LEU A 34 -2.44 -28.60 -24.35
CA LEU A 34 -2.28 -29.95 -23.81
C LEU A 34 -2.34 -29.95 -22.28
N GLU A 35 -1.58 -29.04 -21.64
CA GLU A 35 -1.53 -28.94 -20.18
C GLU A 35 -2.92 -28.65 -19.61
N ARG A 36 -3.74 -27.78 -20.22
CA ARG A 36 -5.15 -27.50 -19.77
C ARG A 36 -6.07 -28.72 -19.81
N ARG A 37 -5.74 -29.72 -20.65
CA ARG A 37 -6.48 -30.98 -20.78
C ARG A 37 -5.91 -32.09 -19.91
N GLY A 38 -4.91 -31.78 -19.09
CA GLY A 38 -4.24 -32.74 -18.23
C GLY A 38 -3.11 -33.51 -18.90
N ASP A 39 -2.73 -33.17 -20.14
CA ASP A 39 -1.63 -33.81 -20.84
C ASP A 39 -0.33 -33.02 -20.65
N PHE A 40 0.58 -33.57 -19.84
CA PHE A 40 1.90 -33.00 -19.57
C PHE A 40 3.00 -33.77 -20.31
N SER A 41 2.67 -34.63 -21.28
CA SER A 41 3.66 -35.41 -22.06
C SER A 41 4.66 -34.55 -22.85
N GLN A 42 4.36 -33.25 -22.99
CA GLN A 42 5.24 -32.26 -23.62
C GLN A 42 5.67 -31.12 -22.67
N THR A 43 5.60 -31.34 -21.35
CA THR A 43 6.07 -30.38 -20.35
C THR A 43 7.52 -30.68 -19.99
N PHE A 44 8.43 -29.84 -20.46
CA PHE A 44 9.87 -30.04 -20.31
C PHE A 44 10.53 -28.95 -19.47
N ASP A 45 11.66 -29.30 -18.85
CA ASP A 45 12.53 -28.34 -18.17
C ASP A 45 13.44 -27.57 -19.14
N ASN A 46 14.30 -26.70 -18.59
CA ASN A 46 15.25 -25.88 -19.33
C ASN A 46 16.45 -26.67 -19.90
N LEU A 47 16.61 -27.94 -19.50
CA LEU A 47 17.60 -28.89 -20.04
C LEU A 47 16.95 -29.88 -21.02
N ASN A 48 15.72 -29.61 -21.46
CA ASN A 48 14.96 -30.44 -22.37
C ASN A 48 14.65 -31.86 -21.86
N ARG A 49 14.51 -32.01 -20.53
CA ARG A 49 14.07 -33.26 -19.89
C ARG A 49 12.58 -33.17 -19.58
N LEU A 50 11.86 -34.28 -19.76
CA LEU A 50 10.43 -34.35 -19.43
C LEU A 50 10.25 -34.16 -17.92
N ILE A 51 9.26 -33.34 -17.54
CA ILE A 51 8.88 -33.12 -16.15
C ILE A 51 7.76 -34.09 -15.79
N PHE A 52 8.06 -35.08 -14.95
CA PHE A 52 7.09 -36.08 -14.54
C PHE A 52 6.12 -35.54 -13.49
N ILE A 53 4.82 -35.66 -13.76
CA ILE A 53 3.75 -35.32 -12.82
C ILE A 53 3.39 -36.52 -11.93
N ARG A 54 3.35 -36.27 -10.61
CA ARG A 54 3.02 -37.26 -9.59
C ARG A 54 1.51 -37.49 -9.50
N ASP A 55 1.06 -38.74 -9.45
CA ASP A 55 -0.30 -39.08 -9.03
C ASP A 55 -0.33 -39.23 -7.50
N PRO A 56 -1.01 -38.33 -6.76
CA PRO A 56 -1.07 -38.40 -5.31
C PRO A 56 -1.85 -39.61 -4.79
N GLN A 57 -2.63 -40.31 -5.62
CA GLN A 57 -3.35 -41.53 -5.23
C GLN A 57 -2.49 -42.79 -5.29
N LEU A 58 -1.33 -42.75 -5.96
CA LEU A 58 -0.46 -43.91 -6.06
C LEU A 58 0.61 -43.91 -4.96
N PRO A 59 0.87 -45.08 -4.34
CA PRO A 59 1.97 -45.21 -3.39
C PRO A 59 3.32 -45.18 -4.13
N GLY A 60 4.34 -44.63 -3.48
CA GLY A 60 5.71 -44.56 -4.00
C GLY A 60 6.14 -43.15 -4.42
N ALA A 61 7.35 -43.07 -4.96
CA ALA A 61 7.95 -41.81 -5.40
C ALA A 61 7.67 -41.54 -6.89
N CYS A 62 7.51 -40.27 -7.23
CA CYS A 62 7.58 -39.77 -8.60
C CYS A 62 8.55 -38.60 -8.60
N ASN A 63 9.80 -38.85 -9.01
CA ASN A 63 10.78 -37.80 -9.15
C ASN A 63 10.46 -37.00 -10.42
N SER A 64 10.46 -35.67 -10.32
CA SER A 64 10.12 -34.79 -11.45
C SER A 64 11.04 -34.93 -12.66
N VAL A 65 12.24 -35.49 -12.52
CA VAL A 65 13.24 -35.66 -13.60
C VAL A 65 13.42 -37.11 -14.01
N THR A 66 13.46 -38.05 -13.07
CA THR A 66 13.73 -39.48 -13.36
C THR A 66 12.48 -40.35 -13.41
N GLY A 67 11.31 -39.80 -13.07
CA GLY A 67 10.05 -40.54 -13.01
C GLY A 67 9.96 -41.47 -11.80
N GLY A 68 9.06 -42.44 -11.88
CA GLY A 68 8.81 -43.42 -10.83
C GLY A 68 7.43 -44.08 -10.91
N PRO A 69 7.16 -45.08 -10.08
CA PRO A 69 5.90 -45.85 -10.10
C PRO A 69 4.66 -45.03 -9.69
N ALA A 70 4.85 -43.90 -9.00
CA ALA A 70 3.75 -43.00 -8.61
C ALA A 70 3.54 -41.84 -9.59
N CYS A 71 4.12 -41.87 -10.79
CA CYS A 71 3.85 -40.87 -11.82
C CYS A 71 2.60 -41.24 -12.61
N PHE A 72 1.86 -40.23 -13.09
CA PHE A 72 0.75 -40.50 -14.01
C PHE A 72 1.24 -41.21 -15.26
N ALA A 73 0.53 -42.25 -15.68
CA ALA A 73 0.86 -43.01 -16.90
C ALA A 73 0.84 -42.08 -18.11
N GLY A 74 1.89 -42.13 -18.93
CA GLY A 74 2.04 -41.24 -20.10
C GLY A 74 2.20 -39.76 -19.77
N ASN A 75 2.33 -39.39 -18.49
CA ASN A 75 2.28 -38.00 -18.01
C ASN A 75 0.92 -37.33 -18.27
N ILE A 76 -0.17 -38.10 -18.26
CA ILE A 76 -1.53 -37.64 -18.55
C ILE A 76 -2.43 -37.87 -17.34
N ILE A 77 -3.11 -36.81 -16.89
CA ILE A 77 -4.14 -36.87 -15.86
C ILE A 77 -5.42 -37.46 -16.48
N PRO A 78 -5.97 -38.57 -15.96
CA PRO A 78 -7.21 -39.14 -16.46
C PRO A 78 -8.38 -38.15 -16.36
N ALA A 79 -9.27 -38.13 -17.35
CA ALA A 79 -10.36 -37.15 -17.43
C ALA A 79 -11.29 -37.14 -16.20
N ASN A 80 -11.52 -38.30 -15.58
CA ASN A 80 -12.33 -38.43 -14.36
C ASN A 80 -11.63 -37.93 -13.07
N ARG A 81 -10.35 -37.55 -13.18
CA ARG A 81 -9.53 -37.01 -12.09
C ARG A 81 -9.32 -35.50 -12.22
N ILE A 82 -9.76 -34.91 -13.32
CA ILE A 82 -9.71 -33.46 -13.54
C ILE A 82 -10.87 -32.82 -12.76
N ASP A 83 -10.54 -31.91 -11.86
CA ASP A 83 -11.49 -31.07 -11.15
C ASP A 83 -12.10 -30.03 -12.14
N PRO A 84 -13.44 -29.97 -12.27
CA PRO A 84 -14.08 -29.07 -13.22
C PRO A 84 -13.77 -27.58 -12.97
N ILE A 85 -13.65 -27.17 -11.70
CA ILE A 85 -13.35 -25.78 -11.33
C ILE A 85 -11.87 -25.49 -11.58
N GLY A 86 -10.99 -26.44 -11.24
CA GLY A 86 -9.57 -26.40 -11.56
C GLY A 86 -9.31 -26.24 -13.06
N GLN A 87 -10.03 -26.99 -13.90
CA GLN A 87 -9.95 -26.86 -15.35
C GLN A 87 -10.52 -25.54 -15.87
N ALA A 88 -11.67 -25.09 -15.34
CA ALA A 88 -12.22 -23.78 -15.68
C ALA A 88 -11.24 -22.65 -15.36
N LEU A 89 -10.56 -22.70 -14.20
CA LEU A 89 -9.52 -21.76 -13.81
C LEU A 89 -8.34 -21.74 -14.79
N MET A 90 -7.88 -22.91 -15.25
CA MET A 90 -6.84 -23.01 -16.28
C MET A 90 -7.28 -22.44 -17.63
N ASN A 91 -8.56 -22.56 -17.96
CA ASN A 91 -9.13 -22.04 -19.19
C ASN A 91 -9.28 -20.51 -19.19
N LEU A 92 -9.30 -19.86 -18.02
CA LEU A 92 -9.28 -18.40 -17.92
C LEU A 92 -7.95 -17.80 -18.38
N LEU A 93 -6.83 -18.49 -18.14
CA LEU A 93 -5.51 -18.01 -18.55
C LEU A 93 -5.42 -17.89 -20.09
N PRO A 94 -4.59 -16.98 -20.64
CA PRO A 94 -4.43 -16.87 -22.09
C PRO A 94 -3.60 -18.03 -22.64
N LEU A 95 -3.84 -18.41 -23.90
CA LEU A 95 -3.04 -19.44 -24.57
C LEU A 95 -1.63 -18.92 -24.87
N PRO A 96 -0.62 -19.82 -24.96
CA PRO A 96 0.71 -19.44 -25.39
C PRO A 96 0.68 -18.73 -26.75
N ASN A 97 1.45 -17.65 -26.89
CA ASN A 97 1.56 -16.88 -28.13
C ASN A 97 3.02 -16.53 -28.50
N ALA A 98 3.99 -16.99 -27.70
CA ALA A 98 5.39 -16.67 -27.87
C ALA A 98 6.25 -17.89 -27.53
N ASN A 99 7.46 -17.93 -28.09
CA ASN A 99 8.47 -18.91 -27.75
C ASN A 99 9.67 -18.19 -27.15
N ASP A 100 10.24 -18.74 -26.09
CA ASP A 100 11.48 -18.25 -25.49
C ASP A 100 12.67 -18.52 -26.44
N PRO A 101 13.28 -17.47 -27.04
CA PRO A 101 14.34 -17.64 -28.03
C PRO A 101 15.65 -18.15 -27.42
N THR A 102 15.80 -18.11 -26.09
CA THR A 102 16.98 -18.63 -25.39
C THR A 102 16.99 -20.15 -25.28
N GLY A 103 15.86 -20.80 -25.59
CA GLY A 103 15.66 -22.24 -25.38
C GLY A 103 15.46 -22.65 -23.92
N GLN A 104 15.49 -21.71 -22.97
CA GLN A 104 15.32 -21.99 -21.54
C GLN A 104 13.86 -22.24 -21.14
N ARG A 105 12.90 -22.00 -22.05
CA ARG A 105 11.45 -22.21 -21.89
C ARG A 105 10.85 -21.46 -20.70
N GLN A 106 11.46 -20.34 -20.32
CA GLN A 106 11.09 -19.59 -19.11
C GLN A 106 9.78 -18.81 -19.27
N TYR A 107 9.30 -18.66 -20.49
CA TYR A 107 8.00 -18.08 -20.82
C TYR A 107 7.50 -18.66 -22.15
N ASN A 108 6.19 -18.57 -22.36
CA ASN A 108 5.52 -18.96 -23.60
C ASN A 108 4.34 -18.02 -23.96
N TYR A 109 4.18 -16.95 -23.20
CA TYR A 109 3.24 -15.88 -23.45
C TYR A 109 3.95 -14.55 -23.33
N ALA A 110 3.77 -13.69 -24.32
CA ALA A 110 4.31 -12.33 -24.32
C ALA A 110 3.21 -11.36 -24.73
N PHE A 111 3.11 -10.25 -24.01
CA PHE A 111 2.15 -9.21 -24.33
C PHE A 111 2.71 -7.84 -23.96
N GLN A 112 2.21 -6.83 -24.64
CA GLN A 112 2.42 -5.43 -24.31
C GLN A 112 1.05 -4.76 -24.38
N THR A 113 0.71 -3.97 -23.37
CA THR A 113 -0.56 -3.23 -23.35
C THR A 113 -0.27 -1.75 -23.50
N VAL A 114 -1.27 -1.03 -24.00
CA VAL A 114 -1.28 0.42 -24.00
C VAL A 114 -2.43 0.86 -23.12
N GLN A 115 -2.16 1.77 -22.18
CA GLN A 115 -3.21 2.41 -21.39
C GLN A 115 -3.64 3.71 -22.08
N ASP A 116 -4.94 3.89 -22.21
CA ASP A 116 -5.54 5.18 -22.55
C ASP A 116 -5.51 6.06 -21.31
N TRP A 117 -4.79 7.19 -21.40
CA TRP A 117 -4.53 8.10 -20.30
C TRP A 117 -4.88 9.56 -20.60
N PRO A 118 -6.14 9.86 -20.97
CA PRO A 118 -6.54 11.22 -21.26
C PRO A 118 -6.61 12.06 -19.98
N ARG A 119 -6.29 13.35 -20.13
CA ARG A 119 -6.43 14.36 -19.08
C ARG A 119 -7.12 15.60 -19.62
N ASN A 120 -8.04 16.13 -18.83
CA ASN A 120 -8.80 17.35 -19.12
C ASN A 120 -8.75 18.27 -17.91
N ASP A 121 -7.94 19.31 -18.00
CA ASP A 121 -7.84 20.32 -16.95
C ASP A 121 -8.47 21.62 -17.44
N GLN A 122 -9.37 22.17 -16.64
CA GLN A 122 -10.08 23.41 -16.92
C GLN A 122 -9.87 24.38 -15.77
N VAL A 123 -9.65 25.65 -16.10
CA VAL A 123 -9.55 26.74 -15.13
C VAL A 123 -10.40 27.90 -15.60
N LEU A 124 -11.33 28.32 -14.75
CA LEU A 124 -12.03 29.59 -14.88
C LEU A 124 -11.54 30.51 -13.78
N ARG A 125 -11.09 31.71 -14.14
CA ARG A 125 -10.82 32.77 -13.17
C ARG A 125 -11.70 33.97 -13.47
N VAL A 126 -12.28 34.55 -12.43
CA VAL A 126 -13.03 35.80 -12.48
C VAL A 126 -12.40 36.78 -11.51
N ASP A 127 -11.93 37.92 -12.01
CA ASP A 127 -11.35 39.00 -11.22
C ASP A 127 -12.32 40.19 -11.19
N TRP A 128 -12.60 40.69 -9.99
CA TRP A 128 -13.55 41.76 -9.73
C TRP A 128 -12.91 42.88 -8.90
N ASN A 129 -12.74 44.04 -9.51
CA ASN A 129 -12.42 45.29 -8.82
C ASN A 129 -13.72 45.85 -8.20
N ALA A 130 -14.05 45.36 -7.00
CA ALA A 130 -15.24 45.76 -6.26
C ALA A 130 -15.22 47.25 -5.87
N ALA A 131 -14.05 47.77 -5.51
CA ALA A 131 -13.79 49.17 -5.20
C ALA A 131 -12.33 49.54 -5.55
N PRO A 132 -11.94 50.83 -5.60
CA PRO A 132 -10.56 51.23 -5.88
C PRO A 132 -9.51 50.62 -4.93
N GLN A 133 -9.93 50.25 -3.73
CA GLN A 133 -9.09 49.67 -2.67
C GLN A 133 -9.45 48.21 -2.37
N THR A 134 -10.24 47.56 -3.23
CA THR A 134 -10.73 46.19 -3.00
C THR A 134 -10.84 45.42 -4.30
N THR A 135 -10.06 44.35 -4.40
CA THR A 135 -10.11 43.40 -5.51
C THR A 135 -10.45 42.03 -4.94
N PHE A 136 -11.38 41.36 -5.58
CA PHE A 136 -11.77 39.99 -5.28
C PHE A 136 -11.53 39.14 -6.52
N TYR A 137 -11.02 37.93 -6.37
CA TYR A 137 -11.04 36.97 -7.47
C TYR A 137 -11.49 35.59 -7.01
N SER A 138 -12.12 34.87 -7.92
CA SER A 138 -12.44 33.46 -7.76
C SER A 138 -11.75 32.66 -8.86
N ARG A 139 -11.11 31.55 -8.51
CA ARG A 139 -10.57 30.57 -9.44
C ARG A 139 -11.26 29.24 -9.20
N VAL A 140 -11.96 28.75 -10.20
CA VAL A 140 -12.54 27.41 -10.24
C VAL A 140 -11.68 26.54 -11.14
N GLN A 141 -11.40 25.33 -10.70
CA GLN A 141 -10.66 24.33 -11.44
C GLN A 141 -11.44 23.04 -11.47
N TYR A 142 -11.48 22.40 -12.62
CA TYR A 142 -11.97 21.05 -12.80
C TYR A 142 -10.88 20.25 -13.50
N GLY A 143 -10.56 19.08 -12.97
CA GLY A 143 -9.59 18.18 -13.59
C GLY A 143 -10.18 16.79 -13.66
N TYR A 144 -10.03 16.15 -14.82
CA TYR A 144 -10.37 14.75 -15.02
C TYR A 144 -9.17 14.01 -15.59
N GLU A 145 -8.79 12.92 -14.96
CA GLU A 145 -7.77 12.00 -15.42
C GLU A 145 -8.35 10.58 -15.42
N LYS A 146 -8.11 9.82 -16.48
CA LYS A 146 -8.50 8.40 -16.56
C LYS A 146 -7.29 7.60 -16.98
N ARG A 147 -7.04 6.45 -16.35
CA ARG A 147 -6.10 5.41 -16.79
C ARG A 147 -6.89 4.15 -17.06
N SER A 148 -7.20 3.89 -18.33
CA SER A 148 -7.99 2.73 -18.73
C SER A 148 -7.21 1.82 -19.65
N GLY A 149 -7.30 0.52 -19.41
CA GLY A 149 -6.65 -0.45 -20.28
C GLY A 149 -6.75 -1.87 -19.76
N PRO A 150 -6.16 -2.83 -20.48
CA PRO A 150 -6.25 -4.23 -20.13
C PRO A 150 -5.51 -4.60 -18.83
N VAL A 151 -4.50 -3.80 -18.48
CA VAL A 151 -3.86 -3.79 -17.16
C VAL A 151 -3.89 -2.33 -16.72
N SER A 152 -4.46 -2.02 -15.54
CA SER A 152 -4.50 -0.65 -15.01
C SER A 152 -4.16 -0.63 -13.51
N PHE A 153 -3.76 0.54 -13.03
CA PHE A 153 -3.41 0.77 -11.63
C PHE A 153 -4.61 0.45 -10.71
N LEU A 154 -4.35 -0.23 -9.59
CA LEU A 154 -5.39 -0.70 -8.64
C LEU A 154 -6.49 -1.57 -9.27
N GLY A 155 -6.21 -2.18 -10.42
CA GLY A 155 -7.07 -3.13 -11.12
C GLY A 155 -6.55 -4.56 -11.05
N SER A 156 -6.32 -5.19 -12.21
CA SER A 156 -5.77 -6.56 -12.28
C SER A 156 -4.34 -6.65 -11.71
N SER A 157 -4.07 -7.71 -10.95
CA SER A 157 -2.76 -8.03 -10.36
C SER A 157 -2.17 -9.35 -10.88
N GLY A 158 -2.89 -10.09 -11.75
CA GLY A 158 -2.49 -11.40 -12.28
C GLY A 158 -1.29 -11.39 -13.24
N GLY A 159 -0.81 -10.21 -13.63
CA GLY A 159 0.34 -10.06 -14.51
C GLY A 159 0.06 -10.35 -15.99
N TRP A 160 -1.21 -10.38 -16.40
CA TRP A 160 -1.70 -10.43 -17.77
C TRP A 160 -3.03 -9.65 -17.89
N PRO A 161 -3.55 -9.38 -19.09
CA PRO A 161 -4.82 -8.67 -19.33
C PRO A 161 -6.10 -9.35 -18.81
N GLN A 162 -6.14 -9.83 -17.57
CA GLN A 162 -7.24 -10.59 -16.99
C GLN A 162 -8.48 -9.75 -16.76
N TYR A 163 -8.31 -8.60 -16.11
CA TYR A 163 -9.40 -7.72 -15.72
C TYR A 163 -9.11 -6.31 -16.20
N PRO A 164 -9.52 -6.00 -17.44
CA PRO A 164 -9.48 -4.63 -17.93
C PRO A 164 -10.28 -3.71 -17.03
N THR A 165 -9.64 -2.65 -16.53
CA THR A 165 -10.25 -1.67 -15.63
C THR A 165 -9.93 -0.25 -16.06
N LYS A 166 -10.68 0.70 -15.49
CA LYS A 166 -10.42 2.13 -15.56
C LYS A 166 -10.24 2.67 -14.15
N TYR A 167 -9.13 3.35 -13.93
CA TYR A 167 -8.85 4.13 -12.74
C TYR A 167 -9.05 5.60 -13.09
N GLU A 168 -9.95 6.27 -12.40
CA GLU A 168 -10.38 7.62 -12.73
C GLU A 168 -10.18 8.54 -11.53
N ILE A 169 -9.72 9.77 -11.80
CA ILE A 169 -9.57 10.83 -10.82
C ILE A 169 -10.38 12.04 -11.31
N ASN A 170 -11.42 12.37 -10.55
CA ASN A 170 -12.13 13.63 -10.71
C ASN A 170 -11.61 14.60 -9.66
N THR A 171 -11.29 15.82 -10.05
CA THR A 171 -10.86 16.88 -9.16
C THR A 171 -11.69 18.13 -9.39
N PHE A 172 -12.02 18.81 -8.31
CA PHE A 172 -12.70 20.09 -8.33
C PHE A 172 -12.06 20.99 -7.28
N GLY A 173 -11.70 22.21 -7.66
CA GLY A 173 -11.15 23.20 -6.76
C GLY A 173 -11.85 24.53 -6.94
N ILE A 174 -12.14 25.22 -5.85
CA ILE A 174 -12.50 26.64 -5.89
C ILE A 174 -11.66 27.38 -4.86
N VAL A 175 -11.08 28.50 -5.28
CA VAL A 175 -10.31 29.40 -4.41
C VAL A 175 -10.82 30.81 -4.61
N ASN A 176 -11.20 31.46 -3.52
CA ASN A 176 -11.67 32.83 -3.50
C ASN A 176 -10.70 33.66 -2.69
N THR A 177 -10.23 34.77 -3.25
CA THR A 177 -9.27 35.67 -2.59
C THR A 177 -9.79 37.09 -2.60
N LEU A 178 -9.77 37.74 -1.44
CA LEU A 178 -10.09 39.14 -1.24
C LEU A 178 -8.82 39.90 -0.85
N LEU A 179 -8.48 40.91 -1.64
CA LEU A 179 -7.41 41.86 -1.39
C LEU A 179 -8.04 43.20 -0.99
N HIS A 180 -7.60 43.78 0.12
CA HIS A 180 -8.10 45.07 0.58
C HIS A 180 -6.97 45.97 1.07
N THR A 181 -6.98 47.23 0.64
CA THR A 181 -6.06 48.26 1.11
C THR A 181 -6.82 49.21 2.03
N PHE A 182 -6.55 49.16 3.33
CA PHE A 182 -7.24 50.03 4.30
C PHE A 182 -6.72 51.46 4.25
N ASN A 183 -5.42 51.62 4.00
CA ASN A 183 -4.72 52.90 3.83
C ASN A 183 -3.36 52.66 3.17
N GLN A 184 -2.57 53.72 2.94
CA GLN A 184 -1.26 53.67 2.28
C GLN A 184 -0.22 52.74 2.94
N THR A 185 -0.47 52.31 4.18
CA THR A 185 0.47 51.49 4.96
C THR A 185 -0.10 50.17 5.42
N THR A 186 -1.40 49.91 5.26
CA THR A 186 -2.08 48.71 5.75
C THR A 186 -2.86 48.04 4.64
N PHE A 187 -2.57 46.77 4.39
CA PHE A 187 -3.25 45.94 3.40
C PHE A 187 -3.44 44.52 3.92
N SER A 188 -4.50 43.86 3.45
CA SER A 188 -4.85 42.50 3.83
C SER A 188 -5.18 41.64 2.63
N GLU A 189 -4.93 40.34 2.79
CA GLU A 189 -5.30 39.29 1.86
C GLU A 189 -6.00 38.17 2.64
N VAL A 190 -7.19 37.78 2.19
CA VAL A 190 -7.92 36.63 2.73
C VAL A 190 -8.25 35.68 1.60
N THR A 191 -7.87 34.42 1.74
CA THR A 191 -8.11 33.36 0.76
C THR A 191 -8.87 32.22 1.42
N VAL A 192 -9.96 31.79 0.81
CA VAL A 192 -10.74 30.60 1.19
C VAL A 192 -10.82 29.69 -0.01
N GLY A 193 -10.41 28.45 0.16
CA GLY A 193 -10.47 27.44 -0.88
C GLY A 193 -10.95 26.09 -0.38
N VAL A 194 -11.53 25.33 -1.30
CA VAL A 194 -11.78 23.90 -1.14
C VAL A 194 -11.25 23.19 -2.37
N ASN A 195 -10.54 22.09 -2.14
CA ASN A 195 -10.16 21.14 -3.16
C ASN A 195 -10.79 19.80 -2.83
N TRP A 196 -11.37 19.17 -3.84
CA TRP A 196 -11.98 17.87 -3.77
C TRP A 196 -11.34 16.99 -4.85
N ALA A 197 -10.98 15.77 -4.49
CA ALA A 197 -10.57 14.74 -5.41
C ALA A 197 -11.31 13.45 -5.10
N HIS A 198 -11.78 12.75 -6.12
CA HIS A 198 -12.36 11.43 -6.02
C HIS A 198 -11.67 10.51 -7.02
N GLN A 199 -10.98 9.52 -6.46
CA GLN A 199 -10.32 8.44 -7.16
C GLN A 199 -11.21 7.21 -7.08
N TYR A 200 -11.40 6.50 -8.18
CA TYR A 200 -12.06 5.20 -8.14
C TYR A 200 -11.57 4.27 -9.25
N THR A 201 -11.63 2.97 -8.99
CA THR A 201 -11.37 1.92 -9.98
C THR A 201 -12.63 1.15 -10.25
N SER A 202 -12.96 0.97 -11.54
CA SER A 202 -14.10 0.18 -11.97
C SER A 202 -13.74 -0.70 -13.17
N PRO A 203 -14.54 -1.74 -13.47
CA PRO A 203 -14.40 -2.51 -14.70
C PRO A 203 -14.40 -1.60 -15.92
N LEU A 204 -13.66 -1.97 -16.97
CA LEU A 204 -13.64 -1.22 -18.22
C LEU A 204 -15.04 -1.18 -18.87
N ASP A 205 -15.70 -2.34 -18.86
CA ASP A 205 -17.05 -2.56 -19.38
C ASP A 205 -17.71 -3.78 -18.69
N GLN A 206 -18.96 -4.08 -19.07
CA GLN A 206 -19.70 -5.22 -18.53
C GLN A 206 -19.07 -6.57 -18.89
N ALA A 207 -18.43 -6.70 -20.05
CA ALA A 207 -17.81 -7.95 -20.47
C ALA A 207 -16.58 -8.26 -19.60
N ALA A 208 -15.77 -7.24 -19.27
CA ALA A 208 -14.65 -7.35 -18.34
C ALA A 208 -15.12 -7.74 -16.93
N GLN A 209 -16.24 -7.16 -16.47
CA GLN A 209 -16.85 -7.54 -15.20
C GLN A 209 -17.33 -9.00 -15.22
N ASP A 210 -18.05 -9.39 -16.26
CA ASP A 210 -18.60 -10.74 -16.41
C ASP A 210 -17.49 -11.81 -16.50
N ALA A 211 -16.40 -11.50 -17.20
CA ALA A 211 -15.21 -12.37 -17.28
C ALA A 211 -14.48 -12.53 -15.94
N ASN A 212 -14.73 -11.64 -14.97
CA ASN A 212 -14.15 -11.66 -13.63
C ASN A 212 -15.18 -11.89 -12.52
N ASP A 213 -16.41 -12.25 -12.88
CA ASP A 213 -17.45 -12.67 -11.96
C ASP A 213 -17.36 -14.18 -11.72
N ARG A 214 -16.98 -14.56 -10.49
CA ARG A 214 -16.82 -15.96 -10.08
C ARG A 214 -18.08 -16.79 -10.28
N THR A 215 -19.27 -16.19 -10.17
CA THR A 215 -20.54 -16.93 -10.34
C THR A 215 -20.80 -17.30 -11.79
N LYS A 216 -20.23 -16.54 -12.73
CA LYS A 216 -20.36 -16.77 -14.17
C LYS A 216 -19.29 -17.71 -14.70
N VAL A 217 -18.04 -17.51 -14.29
CA VAL A 217 -16.90 -18.22 -14.90
C VAL A 217 -16.35 -19.37 -14.05
N LEU A 218 -16.63 -19.40 -12.74
CA LEU A 218 -16.29 -20.50 -11.82
C LEU A 218 -17.50 -20.92 -10.97
N PRO A 219 -18.65 -21.26 -11.59
CA PRO A 219 -19.87 -21.61 -10.86
C PRO A 219 -19.62 -22.78 -9.91
N GLY A 220 -19.91 -22.58 -8.62
CA GLY A 220 -19.71 -23.60 -7.60
C GLY A 220 -18.34 -23.57 -6.90
N LEU A 221 -17.44 -22.63 -7.25
CA LEU A 221 -16.23 -22.41 -6.45
C LEU A 221 -16.63 -22.00 -5.01
N PRO A 222 -16.15 -22.70 -3.97
CA PRO A 222 -16.45 -22.37 -2.57
C PRO A 222 -15.85 -21.04 -2.10
N GLN A 223 -16.50 -20.42 -1.10
CA GLN A 223 -16.03 -19.21 -0.41
C GLN A 223 -16.50 -19.23 1.04
N PHE A 224 -15.64 -18.88 2.02
CA PHE A 224 -16.02 -18.85 3.43
C PHE A 224 -16.77 -17.57 3.79
N PHE A 225 -16.38 -16.42 3.22
CA PHE A 225 -16.92 -15.11 3.57
C PHE A 225 -17.49 -14.39 2.33
N PRO A 226 -18.54 -14.91 1.68
CA PRO A 226 -19.12 -14.31 0.47
C PRO A 226 -19.61 -12.87 0.69
N ALA A 227 -20.04 -12.51 1.91
CA ALA A 227 -20.45 -11.15 2.25
C ALA A 227 -19.31 -10.10 2.12
N ALA A 228 -18.05 -10.53 2.24
CA ALA A 228 -16.88 -9.67 2.02
C ALA A 228 -16.59 -9.43 0.53
N ASN A 229 -17.18 -10.22 -0.38
CA ASN A 229 -17.00 -10.12 -1.83
C ASN A 229 -18.33 -9.81 -2.55
N PRO A 230 -18.95 -8.65 -2.32
CA PRO A 230 -20.28 -8.34 -2.84
C PRO A 230 -20.33 -8.22 -4.36
N LEU A 231 -19.18 -8.01 -5.02
CA LEU A 231 -19.08 -7.93 -6.48
C LEU A 231 -18.78 -9.28 -7.15
N ASN A 232 -18.77 -10.38 -6.37
CA ASN A 232 -18.45 -11.73 -6.86
C ASN A 232 -17.12 -11.78 -7.63
N VAL A 233 -16.12 -11.00 -7.22
CA VAL A 233 -14.83 -10.98 -7.91
C VAL A 233 -14.18 -12.37 -7.83
N LEU A 234 -13.57 -12.81 -8.92
CA LEU A 234 -12.74 -14.02 -8.97
C LEU A 234 -11.71 -14.05 -7.83
N PRO A 235 -11.35 -15.24 -7.31
CA PRO A 235 -10.30 -15.36 -6.31
C PRO A 235 -8.94 -14.96 -6.89
N GLN A 236 -7.99 -14.64 -6.00
CA GLN A 236 -6.59 -14.70 -6.37
C GLN A 236 -6.19 -16.18 -6.59
N ALA A 237 -5.42 -16.50 -7.62
CA ALA A 237 -4.90 -17.85 -7.84
C ALA A 237 -3.44 -17.86 -8.32
N THR A 238 -2.59 -18.66 -7.69
CA THR A 238 -1.16 -18.79 -8.05
C THR A 238 -0.78 -20.24 -8.37
N PHE A 239 0.18 -20.43 -9.28
CA PHE A 239 0.55 -21.73 -9.87
C PHE A 239 2.08 -21.96 -9.92
N ASN A 240 2.80 -21.39 -8.97
CA ASN A 240 4.26 -21.37 -8.96
C ASN A 240 4.88 -22.76 -8.77
N GLY A 241 5.98 -22.99 -9.48
CA GLY A 241 6.82 -24.18 -9.34
C GLY A 241 6.47 -25.32 -10.30
N GLY A 242 7.48 -26.14 -10.59
CA GLY A 242 7.36 -27.30 -11.47
C GLY A 242 7.44 -27.03 -12.97
N VAL A 243 7.58 -25.77 -13.41
CA VAL A 243 7.86 -25.41 -14.80
C VAL A 243 8.95 -24.34 -14.86
N PRO A 244 9.76 -24.29 -15.94
CA PRO A 244 10.75 -23.22 -16.11
C PRO A 244 10.09 -21.84 -16.08
N SER A 245 10.70 -20.92 -15.35
CA SER A 245 10.30 -19.51 -15.28
C SER A 245 11.52 -18.64 -14.98
N LEU A 246 11.47 -17.36 -15.35
CA LEU A 246 12.53 -16.39 -14.99
C LEU A 246 12.56 -16.14 -13.47
N ASN A 247 11.37 -16.10 -12.86
CA ASN A 247 11.12 -16.01 -11.43
C ASN A 247 9.66 -16.38 -11.16
N ASN A 248 9.27 -16.52 -9.89
CA ASN A 248 7.88 -16.84 -9.51
C ASN A 248 6.85 -15.81 -10.04
N ASN A 249 7.22 -14.54 -10.22
CA ASN A 249 6.33 -13.52 -10.78
C ASN A 249 6.16 -13.64 -12.31
N SER A 250 6.85 -14.59 -12.94
CA SER A 250 6.79 -14.84 -14.38
C SER A 250 5.85 -15.98 -14.73
N ILE A 251 5.24 -16.67 -13.75
CA ILE A 251 4.11 -17.57 -14.00
C ILE A 251 2.83 -16.72 -13.90
N ALA A 252 1.95 -16.81 -14.90
CA ALA A 252 0.71 -16.05 -14.87
C ALA A 252 -0.16 -16.47 -13.68
N SER A 253 -0.68 -15.51 -12.93
CA SER A 253 -1.60 -15.70 -11.82
C SER A 253 -2.97 -15.10 -12.16
N ILE A 254 -3.97 -15.36 -11.33
CA ILE A 254 -5.27 -14.69 -11.39
C ILE A 254 -5.34 -13.77 -10.18
N GLY A 255 -5.79 -12.53 -10.36
CA GLY A 255 -5.87 -11.59 -9.26
C GLY A 255 -6.34 -10.18 -9.60
N VAL A 256 -6.86 -9.53 -8.56
CA VAL A 256 -7.10 -8.08 -8.49
C VAL A 256 -6.33 -7.46 -7.34
N GLU A 257 -6.22 -6.14 -7.32
CA GLU A 257 -5.67 -5.43 -6.17
C GLU A 257 -6.58 -5.60 -4.93
N ASN A 258 -6.01 -5.75 -3.73
CA ASN A 258 -6.73 -6.14 -2.51
C ASN A 258 -7.66 -5.04 -1.93
N ARG A 259 -7.66 -3.84 -2.50
CA ARG A 259 -8.60 -2.74 -2.22
C ARG A 259 -9.64 -2.60 -3.33
N PHE A 260 -9.66 -3.49 -4.33
CA PHE A 260 -10.64 -3.43 -5.42
C PHE A 260 -12.05 -3.76 -4.91
N PRO A 261 -13.10 -2.98 -5.28
CA PRO A 261 -13.04 -1.76 -6.08
C PRO A 261 -12.45 -0.61 -5.26
N PHE A 262 -11.33 -0.05 -5.73
CA PHE A 262 -10.69 1.02 -4.99
C PHE A 262 -11.50 2.30 -5.12
N PHE A 263 -11.68 2.99 -4.00
CA PHE A 263 -12.13 4.37 -3.97
C PHE A 263 -11.30 5.17 -2.96
N GLY A 264 -11.16 6.46 -3.23
CA GLY A 264 -10.49 7.40 -2.36
C GLY A 264 -11.02 8.81 -2.58
N TYR A 265 -11.50 9.44 -1.52
CA TYR A 265 -11.94 10.83 -1.53
C TYR A 265 -10.91 11.65 -0.77
N ASN A 266 -10.51 12.80 -1.30
CA ASN A 266 -9.71 13.79 -0.58
C ASN A 266 -10.47 15.10 -0.63
N THR A 267 -10.92 15.62 0.52
CA THR A 267 -11.49 16.97 0.59
C THR A 267 -10.63 17.81 1.50
N LEU A 268 -10.09 18.91 0.98
CA LEU A 268 -9.21 19.81 1.70
C LEU A 268 -9.81 21.21 1.67
N TRP A 269 -10.21 21.71 2.83
CA TRP A 269 -10.56 23.10 3.04
C TRP A 269 -9.34 23.87 3.51
N ASN A 270 -9.09 25.02 2.92
CA ASN A 270 -7.98 25.89 3.27
C ASN A 270 -8.47 27.33 3.45
N ILE A 271 -8.20 27.91 4.61
CA ILE A 271 -8.48 29.30 4.92
C ILE A 271 -7.17 29.96 5.30
N SER A 272 -6.79 31.02 4.61
CA SER A 272 -5.63 31.83 4.98
C SER A 272 -5.98 33.31 5.01
N GLY A 273 -5.43 34.02 5.98
CA GLY A 273 -5.60 35.46 6.14
C GLY A 273 -4.26 36.08 6.50
N ASN A 274 -3.93 37.20 5.86
CA ASN A 274 -2.70 37.94 6.12
C ASN A 274 -3.01 39.44 6.22
N VAL A 275 -2.36 40.11 7.16
CA VAL A 275 -2.39 41.57 7.29
C VAL A 275 -0.95 42.07 7.32
N SER A 276 -0.67 43.09 6.52
CA SER A 276 0.64 43.73 6.45
C SER A 276 0.53 45.20 6.82
N LYS A 277 1.48 45.67 7.63
CA LYS A 277 1.60 47.05 8.10
C LYS A 277 3.01 47.57 7.87
N LEU A 278 3.11 48.66 7.11
CA LEU A 278 4.33 49.46 6.99
C LEU A 278 4.33 50.52 8.09
N LYS A 279 5.37 50.54 8.92
CA LYS A 279 5.52 51.53 10.00
C LYS A 279 6.97 51.95 10.13
N GLY A 280 7.33 53.08 9.52
CA GLY A 280 8.71 53.57 9.52
C GLY A 280 9.65 52.57 8.84
N SER A 281 10.66 52.10 9.57
CA SER A 281 11.61 51.07 9.08
C SER A 281 11.13 49.62 9.26
N HIS A 282 9.90 49.42 9.73
CA HIS A 282 9.31 48.10 9.98
C HIS A 282 8.28 47.73 8.91
N THR A 283 8.33 46.47 8.47
CA THR A 283 7.30 45.82 7.67
C THR A 283 6.78 44.63 8.47
N ILE A 284 5.65 44.82 9.14
CA ILE A 284 5.05 43.82 10.02
C ILE A 284 4.03 43.03 9.21
N LYS A 285 4.07 41.70 9.29
CA LYS A 285 3.10 40.79 8.71
C LYS A 285 2.55 39.85 9.79
N THR A 286 1.25 39.75 9.88
CA THR A 286 0.57 38.73 10.68
C THR A 286 -0.28 37.86 9.78
N GLY A 287 -0.50 36.61 10.17
CA GLY A 287 -1.42 35.76 9.43
C GLY A 287 -1.92 34.54 10.19
N LEU A 288 -2.98 33.95 9.64
CA LEU A 288 -3.67 32.76 10.09
C LEU A 288 -3.81 31.81 8.90
N PHE A 289 -3.69 30.52 9.14
CA PHE A 289 -3.88 29.43 8.20
C PHE A 289 -4.65 28.32 8.91
N ILE A 290 -5.73 27.85 8.32
CA ILE A 290 -6.51 26.71 8.81
C ILE A 290 -6.69 25.75 7.64
N GLU A 291 -6.32 24.51 7.85
CA GLU A 291 -6.56 23.41 6.94
C GLU A 291 -7.38 22.34 7.63
N HIS A 292 -8.41 21.85 6.93
CA HIS A 292 -9.22 20.72 7.35
C HIS A 292 -9.32 19.74 6.20
N THR A 293 -8.82 18.52 6.42
CA THR A 293 -8.71 17.50 5.39
C THR A 293 -9.47 16.25 5.79
N THR A 294 -10.31 15.74 4.90
CA THR A 294 -10.95 14.42 4.99
C THR A 294 -10.38 13.50 3.92
N ARG A 295 -10.20 12.22 4.26
CA ARG A 295 -9.69 11.19 3.36
C ARG A 295 -10.35 9.79 3.49
N PRO A 296 -11.64 9.63 3.17
CA PRO A 296 -12.26 8.32 3.02
C PRO A 296 -11.61 7.46 1.94
N ALA A 297 -11.18 6.24 2.25
CA ALA A 297 -10.56 5.33 1.27
C ALA A 297 -10.78 3.84 1.57
N ALA A 298 -10.85 3.02 0.51
CA ALA A 298 -10.87 1.57 0.60
C ALA A 298 -9.55 1.02 1.18
N ARG A 299 -9.64 -0.02 2.02
CA ARG A 299 -8.52 -0.65 2.72
C ARG A 299 -8.31 -2.09 2.26
N ALA A 300 -7.08 -2.60 2.43
CA ALA A 300 -6.69 -3.86 1.81
C ALA A 300 -7.18 -5.06 2.64
N SER A 301 -7.60 -6.12 1.96
CA SER A 301 -7.99 -7.40 2.59
C SER A 301 -7.94 -8.53 1.58
N SER A 302 -7.96 -9.79 2.03
CA SER A 302 -8.13 -10.97 1.18
C SER A 302 -9.62 -11.29 0.98
N PHE A 303 -10.39 -10.31 0.50
CA PHE A 303 -11.86 -10.35 0.48
C PHE A 303 -12.45 -11.40 -0.49
N ASN A 304 -11.76 -11.67 -1.61
CA ASN A 304 -12.20 -12.58 -2.67
C ASN A 304 -11.59 -14.00 -2.54
N GLY A 305 -10.80 -14.25 -1.50
CA GLY A 305 -10.07 -15.49 -1.31
C GLY A 305 -8.79 -15.59 -2.15
N THR A 306 -7.77 -16.25 -1.60
CA THR A 306 -6.49 -16.49 -2.26
C THR A 306 -6.18 -17.97 -2.30
N LEU A 307 -6.22 -18.58 -3.48
CA LEU A 307 -5.90 -19.97 -3.76
C LEU A 307 -4.44 -20.11 -4.24
N SER A 308 -3.64 -20.88 -3.52
CA SER A 308 -2.31 -21.28 -3.96
C SER A 308 -2.35 -22.72 -4.42
N PHE A 309 -2.01 -22.95 -5.69
CA PHE A 309 -1.76 -24.29 -6.26
C PHE A 309 -0.25 -24.54 -6.42
N ASN A 310 0.57 -23.70 -5.79
CA ASN A 310 2.02 -23.75 -5.88
C ASN A 310 2.54 -25.14 -5.46
N THR A 311 3.66 -25.55 -6.04
CA THR A 311 4.29 -26.82 -5.68
C THR A 311 4.88 -26.75 -4.28
N ASP A 312 4.57 -27.74 -3.47
CA ASP A 312 5.11 -27.90 -2.13
C ASP A 312 5.33 -29.40 -1.89
N THR A 313 6.58 -29.80 -1.66
CA THR A 313 6.93 -31.21 -1.45
C THR A 313 6.30 -31.78 -0.17
N SER A 314 5.89 -30.93 0.76
CA SER A 314 5.21 -31.31 1.99
C SER A 314 3.70 -31.49 1.79
N ASN A 315 3.14 -30.98 0.69
CA ASN A 315 1.73 -31.20 0.36
C ASN A 315 1.56 -32.62 -0.21
N PRO A 316 0.80 -33.52 0.46
CA PRO A 316 0.60 -34.89 -0.01
C PRO A 316 -0.10 -34.97 -1.38
N LEU A 317 -0.83 -33.92 -1.76
CA LEU A 317 -1.53 -33.80 -3.04
C LEU A 317 -0.65 -33.22 -4.16
N ASN A 318 0.60 -32.87 -3.88
CA ASN A 318 1.49 -32.25 -4.86
C ASN A 318 1.79 -33.20 -6.03
N THR A 319 1.57 -32.68 -7.24
CA THR A 319 1.78 -33.33 -8.54
C THR A 319 3.15 -33.00 -9.15
N ASN A 320 4.00 -32.25 -8.44
CA ASN A 320 5.25 -31.64 -8.93
C ASN A 320 5.07 -30.41 -9.83
N VAL A 321 3.86 -30.09 -10.32
CA VAL A 321 3.62 -28.95 -11.21
C VAL A 321 2.40 -28.14 -10.74
N GLY A 322 2.55 -26.82 -10.61
CA GLY A 322 1.47 -25.96 -10.10
C GLY A 322 0.20 -25.98 -10.95
N PHE A 323 0.33 -26.03 -12.28
CA PHE A 323 -0.82 -26.18 -13.18
C PHE A 323 -1.51 -27.55 -13.03
N ALA A 324 -0.75 -28.63 -12.83
CA ALA A 324 -1.30 -29.95 -12.60
C ALA A 324 -1.98 -30.05 -11.21
N ASN A 325 -1.45 -29.38 -10.19
CA ASN A 325 -2.10 -29.23 -8.89
C ASN A 325 -3.48 -28.58 -9.06
N ALA A 326 -3.58 -27.49 -9.82
CA ALA A 326 -4.85 -26.83 -10.09
C ALA A 326 -5.84 -27.75 -10.80
N LEU A 327 -5.38 -28.53 -11.79
CA LEU A 327 -6.26 -29.45 -12.53
C LEU A 327 -6.83 -30.59 -11.72
N ILE A 328 -6.12 -31.09 -10.70
CA ILE A 328 -6.68 -32.08 -9.77
C ILE A 328 -7.38 -31.42 -8.57
N GLY A 329 -7.48 -30.09 -8.57
CA GLY A 329 -8.05 -29.30 -7.48
C GLY A 329 -7.21 -29.26 -6.21
N ALA A 330 -5.93 -29.62 -6.24
CA ALA A 330 -5.05 -29.70 -5.07
C ALA A 330 -4.58 -28.31 -4.59
N VAL A 331 -5.23 -27.80 -3.55
CA VAL A 331 -4.95 -26.49 -2.95
C VAL A 331 -3.83 -26.63 -1.91
N GLN A 332 -2.70 -25.98 -2.17
CA GLN A 332 -1.58 -25.90 -1.23
C GLN A 332 -1.92 -25.00 -0.04
N GLN A 333 -2.55 -23.86 -0.30
CA GLN A 333 -3.00 -22.90 0.71
C GLN A 333 -4.23 -22.14 0.22
N TYR A 334 -5.15 -21.86 1.14
CA TYR A 334 -6.24 -20.91 0.93
C TYR A 334 -6.25 -19.88 2.07
N THR A 335 -6.37 -18.60 1.73
CA THR A 335 -6.47 -17.49 2.70
C THR A 335 -7.63 -16.56 2.36
N GLU A 336 -8.41 -16.14 3.35
CA GLU A 336 -9.56 -15.23 3.16
C GLU A 336 -9.78 -14.34 4.39
N SER A 337 -10.21 -13.10 4.16
CA SER A 337 -10.62 -12.14 5.19
C SER A 337 -12.13 -12.15 5.37
N ASN A 338 -12.61 -12.03 6.61
CA ASN A 338 -14.04 -11.96 6.93
C ASN A 338 -14.72 -10.61 6.59
N GLY A 339 -13.99 -9.65 6.04
CA GLY A 339 -14.49 -8.33 5.70
C GLY A 339 -13.63 -7.62 4.66
N HIS A 340 -14.15 -6.49 4.17
CA HIS A 340 -13.48 -5.61 3.22
C HIS A 340 -13.65 -4.15 3.69
N PRO A 341 -12.70 -3.63 4.50
CA PRO A 341 -12.92 -2.38 5.22
C PRO A 341 -12.63 -1.13 4.37
N SER A 342 -13.10 0.02 4.86
CA SER A 342 -12.73 1.35 4.41
C SER A 342 -12.49 2.26 5.61
N ALA A 343 -11.58 3.22 5.51
CA ALA A 343 -11.24 4.15 6.59
C ALA A 343 -11.57 5.60 6.21
N HIS A 344 -12.04 6.39 7.16
CA HIS A 344 -12.52 7.77 6.98
C HIS A 344 -11.57 8.79 7.63
N GLY A 345 -10.39 8.96 7.04
CA GLY A 345 -9.35 9.83 7.60
C GLY A 345 -9.79 11.28 7.75
N LEU A 346 -9.32 11.94 8.81
CA LEU A 346 -9.59 13.34 9.11
C LEU A 346 -8.42 13.95 9.88
N PHE A 347 -8.05 15.19 9.54
CA PHE A 347 -7.19 15.98 10.39
C PHE A 347 -7.43 17.49 10.23
N MET A 348 -6.94 18.25 11.21
CA MET A 348 -6.93 19.72 11.19
C MET A 348 -5.52 20.24 11.45
N ASN A 349 -5.17 21.33 10.78
CA ASN A 349 -3.95 22.06 11.03
C ASN A 349 -4.26 23.56 11.11
N THR A 350 -3.92 24.19 12.23
CA THR A 350 -4.13 25.61 12.45
C THR A 350 -2.81 26.27 12.77
N GLU A 351 -2.43 27.27 11.99
CA GLU A 351 -1.17 27.98 12.14
C GLU A 351 -1.40 29.49 12.16
N TRP A 352 -0.67 30.21 13.00
CA TRP A 352 -0.70 31.67 12.99
C TRP A 352 0.68 32.24 13.29
N TYR A 353 0.94 33.44 12.82
CA TYR A 353 2.27 34.04 12.97
C TYR A 353 2.25 35.56 13.04
N VAL A 354 3.37 36.07 13.56
CA VAL A 354 3.80 37.46 13.44
C VAL A 354 5.23 37.47 12.94
N GLN A 355 5.53 38.34 11.99
CA GLN A 355 6.85 38.56 11.42
C GLN A 355 7.07 40.05 11.24
N ASP A 356 8.30 40.51 11.46
CA ASP A 356 8.73 41.87 11.23
C ASP A 356 10.03 41.87 10.42
N THR A 357 9.98 42.48 9.24
CA THR A 357 11.17 42.84 8.48
C THR A 357 11.56 44.26 8.87
N TRP A 358 12.63 44.37 9.65
CA TRP A 358 13.11 45.62 10.21
C TRP A 358 14.40 46.08 9.51
N ARG A 359 14.32 47.23 8.85
CA ARG A 359 15.49 47.92 8.30
C ARG A 359 16.19 48.72 9.40
N VAL A 360 17.00 48.03 10.20
CA VAL A 360 17.76 48.61 11.34
C VAL A 360 18.63 49.78 10.89
N LYS A 361 19.33 49.62 9.76
CA LYS A 361 20.16 50.64 9.09
C LYS A 361 19.94 50.57 7.58
N PRO A 362 20.29 51.60 6.80
CA PRO A 362 20.12 51.56 5.33
C PRO A 362 20.73 50.32 4.65
N ARG A 363 21.78 49.76 5.26
CA ARG A 363 22.54 48.61 4.77
C ARG A 363 22.27 47.31 5.52
N PHE A 364 21.51 47.32 6.62
CA PHE A 364 21.32 46.16 7.48
C PHE A 364 19.83 45.95 7.79
N THR A 365 19.33 44.78 7.41
CA THR A 365 17.94 44.37 7.60
C THR A 365 17.90 43.09 8.41
N ILE A 366 17.00 43.03 9.37
CA ILE A 366 16.68 41.82 10.13
C ILE A 366 15.27 41.39 9.72
N ASP A 367 15.06 40.09 9.59
CA ASP A 367 13.74 39.49 9.46
C ASP A 367 13.51 38.56 10.65
N GLY A 368 12.60 38.91 11.55
CA GLY A 368 12.30 38.13 12.75
C GLY A 368 10.84 37.74 12.79
N GLY A 369 10.54 36.47 13.08
CA GLY A 369 9.16 36.01 13.17
C GLY A 369 8.97 34.82 14.10
N LEU A 370 7.75 34.69 14.60
CA LEU A 370 7.31 33.55 15.38
C LEU A 370 6.01 33.02 14.78
N ARG A 371 5.99 31.71 14.48
CA ARG A 371 4.80 30.99 14.05
C ARG A 371 4.42 29.95 15.10
N PHE A 372 3.13 29.76 15.27
CA PHE A 372 2.52 28.78 16.15
C PHE A 372 1.85 27.73 15.28
N TYR A 373 2.01 26.46 15.63
CA TYR A 373 1.41 25.33 14.93
C TYR A 373 0.53 24.55 15.90
N TYR A 374 -0.73 24.36 15.54
CA TYR A 374 -1.66 23.45 16.20
C TYR A 374 -2.06 22.36 15.19
N ILE A 375 -1.27 21.29 15.18
CA ILE A 375 -1.43 20.15 14.26
C ILE A 375 -2.12 19.03 15.02
N THR A 376 -3.35 18.67 14.63
CA THR A 376 -4.03 17.53 15.25
C THR A 376 -3.59 16.22 14.59
N PRO A 377 -3.52 15.12 15.36
CA PRO A 377 -3.33 13.79 14.81
C PRO A 377 -4.40 13.46 13.76
N THR A 378 -4.05 12.55 12.86
CA THR A 378 -5.06 11.91 12.01
C THR A 378 -5.98 11.05 12.87
N ARG A 379 -7.28 11.11 12.59
CA ARG A 379 -8.29 10.20 13.12
C ARG A 379 -9.11 9.60 11.98
N SER A 380 -9.73 8.46 12.21
CA SER A 380 -10.71 7.81 11.33
C SER A 380 -12.11 8.12 11.86
N ASP A 381 -12.83 9.05 11.25
CA ASP A 381 -14.10 9.57 11.79
C ASP A 381 -15.24 8.55 11.63
N GLY A 382 -15.88 8.17 12.75
CA GLY A 382 -16.96 7.18 12.75
C GLY A 382 -16.52 5.72 12.62
N ASP A 383 -15.21 5.45 12.55
CA ASP A 383 -14.65 4.10 12.46
C ASP A 383 -14.10 3.63 13.80
N GLN A 384 -13.99 2.31 13.96
CA GLN A 384 -13.14 1.70 14.97
C GLN A 384 -11.76 1.40 14.37
N VAL A 385 -10.72 1.55 15.17
CA VAL A 385 -9.34 1.21 14.81
C VAL A 385 -8.74 0.29 15.87
N ALA A 386 -7.86 -0.62 15.48
CA ALA A 386 -7.22 -1.54 16.42
C ALA A 386 -5.68 -1.45 16.34
N MET A 387 -5.04 -1.51 17.50
CA MET A 387 -3.57 -1.56 17.60
C MET A 387 -3.15 -2.49 18.73
N PHE A 388 -1.90 -2.95 18.66
CA PHE A 388 -1.28 -3.64 19.78
C PHE A 388 -0.91 -2.64 20.86
N VAL A 389 -1.15 -2.96 22.13
CA VAL A 389 -0.79 -2.17 23.31
C VAL A 389 0.05 -3.08 24.21
N PRO A 390 1.38 -2.87 24.31
CA PRO A 390 2.27 -3.77 25.04
C PRO A 390 1.88 -4.05 26.50
N THR A 391 1.32 -3.05 27.18
CA THR A 391 0.86 -3.18 28.58
C THR A 391 -0.42 -3.99 28.74
N SER A 392 -1.15 -4.23 27.65
CA SER A 392 -2.37 -5.06 27.63
C SER A 392 -2.09 -6.53 27.33
N TRP A 393 -0.89 -6.85 26.88
CA TRP A 393 -0.48 -8.22 26.64
C TRP A 393 -0.14 -8.90 27.97
N SER A 394 -0.61 -10.13 28.15
CA SER A 394 -0.28 -10.97 29.31
C SER A 394 0.18 -12.35 28.90
N ALA A 395 1.31 -12.81 29.44
CA ALA A 395 1.82 -14.16 29.17
C ALA A 395 0.82 -15.26 29.55
N ALA A 396 0.01 -15.05 30.60
CA ALA A 396 -1.00 -16.01 31.03
C ALA A 396 -2.18 -16.17 30.05
N LYS A 397 -2.40 -15.16 29.19
CA LYS A 397 -3.44 -15.16 28.15
C LYS A 397 -2.88 -15.45 26.76
N ALA A 398 -1.56 -15.63 26.63
CA ALA A 398 -0.95 -15.86 25.33
C ALA A 398 -1.50 -17.15 24.71
N PRO A 399 -1.96 -17.11 23.45
CA PRO A 399 -2.42 -18.31 22.78
C PRO A 399 -1.25 -19.26 22.60
N ALA A 400 -1.52 -20.56 22.76
CA ALA A 400 -0.55 -21.60 22.52
C ALA A 400 -0.30 -21.75 21.02
N LEU A 401 0.93 -22.10 20.66
CA LEU A 401 1.29 -22.39 19.27
C LEU A 401 1.23 -23.91 19.02
N ILE A 402 0.87 -24.30 17.80
CA ILE A 402 0.94 -25.69 17.35
C ILE A 402 2.40 -26.17 17.42
N GLN A 403 2.68 -27.16 18.26
CA GLN A 403 4.04 -27.57 18.61
C GLN A 403 4.61 -28.56 17.57
N PRO A 404 5.92 -28.51 17.26
CA PRO A 404 6.57 -29.55 16.48
C PRO A 404 6.68 -30.85 17.29
N VAL A 405 6.35 -31.98 16.68
CA VAL A 405 6.54 -33.33 17.26
C VAL A 405 7.02 -34.31 16.19
N LEU A 406 7.67 -35.39 16.63
CA LEU A 406 7.94 -36.56 15.80
C LEU A 406 6.92 -37.66 16.13
N VAL A 407 6.21 -38.13 15.11
CA VAL A 407 5.38 -39.34 15.18
C VAL A 407 6.08 -40.42 14.35
N GLY A 408 6.75 -41.34 15.02
CA GLY A 408 7.78 -42.16 14.38
C GLY A 408 8.90 -41.27 13.84
N ASN A 409 9.22 -41.39 12.55
CA ASN A 409 10.20 -40.54 11.87
C ASN A 409 9.58 -39.38 11.08
N THR A 410 8.28 -39.11 11.25
CA THR A 410 7.59 -38.04 10.51
C THR A 410 7.40 -36.82 11.39
N ARG A 411 7.87 -35.66 10.93
CA ARG A 411 7.64 -34.38 11.59
C ARG A 411 6.19 -33.93 11.37
N MET A 412 5.49 -33.65 12.47
CA MET A 412 4.10 -33.22 12.47
C MET A 412 3.89 -32.05 13.44
N GLY A 413 2.80 -31.32 13.27
CA GLY A 413 2.32 -30.39 14.29
C GLY A 413 1.42 -31.11 15.28
N ARG A 414 1.47 -30.74 16.56
CA ARG A 414 0.52 -31.18 17.58
C ARG A 414 -0.20 -29.98 18.17
N ASN A 415 -1.52 -30.00 18.14
CA ASN A 415 -2.32 -29.03 18.87
C ASN A 415 -2.16 -29.31 20.38
N PRO A 416 -1.61 -28.36 21.16
CA PRO A 416 -1.34 -28.58 22.58
C PRO A 416 -2.62 -28.63 23.45
N VAL A 417 -3.74 -28.11 22.95
CA VAL A 417 -5.03 -28.11 23.66
C VAL A 417 -5.81 -29.39 23.41
N THR A 418 -5.97 -29.76 22.13
CA THR A 418 -6.81 -30.92 21.74
C THR A 418 -6.01 -32.20 21.60
N GLY A 419 -4.68 -32.12 21.51
CA GLY A 419 -3.81 -33.26 21.20
C GLY A 419 -3.82 -33.70 19.75
N ALA A 420 -4.60 -33.06 18.87
CA ALA A 420 -4.73 -33.42 17.46
C ALA A 420 -3.40 -33.29 16.71
N MET A 421 -3.09 -34.29 15.88
CA MET A 421 -1.93 -34.26 14.98
C MET A 421 -2.30 -33.56 13.67
N LEU A 422 -1.46 -32.62 13.25
CA LEU A 422 -1.65 -31.76 12.09
C LEU A 422 -0.43 -31.86 11.16
N PRO A 423 -0.59 -31.56 9.86
CA PRO A 423 0.55 -31.43 8.97
C PRO A 423 1.59 -30.43 9.48
N ALA A 424 2.87 -30.64 9.20
CA ALA A 424 3.96 -29.80 9.70
C ALA A 424 3.84 -28.30 9.33
N VAL A 425 3.09 -27.96 8.28
CA VAL A 425 2.83 -26.55 7.86
C VAL A 425 2.02 -25.75 8.88
N TYR A 426 1.34 -26.44 9.81
CA TYR A 426 0.58 -25.78 10.88
C TYR A 426 1.47 -25.44 12.09
N ILE A 427 2.71 -25.94 12.16
CA ILE A 427 3.63 -25.65 13.28
C ILE A 427 3.86 -24.12 13.36
N GLY A 428 3.66 -23.56 14.56
CA GLY A 428 3.76 -22.11 14.80
C GLY A 428 2.45 -21.34 14.61
N ARG A 429 1.38 -21.96 14.09
CA ARG A 429 0.04 -21.35 14.08
C ARG A 429 -0.56 -21.27 15.47
N LEU A 430 -1.57 -20.42 15.63
CA LEU A 430 -2.33 -20.33 16.87
C LEU A 430 -3.17 -21.59 17.05
N ALA A 431 -3.09 -22.21 18.22
CA ALA A 431 -3.97 -23.30 18.57
C ALA A 431 -5.35 -22.74 18.91
N GLU A 432 -6.35 -23.01 18.06
CA GLU A 432 -7.73 -22.57 18.30
C GLU A 432 -8.22 -23.08 19.67
N GLY A 433 -8.94 -22.21 20.39
CA GLY A 433 -9.40 -22.49 21.76
C GLY A 433 -8.32 -22.37 22.84
N SER A 434 -7.11 -21.90 22.51
CA SER A 434 -6.05 -21.59 23.48
C SER A 434 -5.90 -20.08 23.69
N GLY A 435 -5.84 -19.66 24.96
CA GLY A 435 -5.60 -18.26 25.32
C GLY A 435 -6.59 -17.28 24.68
N ASP A 436 -6.11 -16.05 24.48
CA ASP A 436 -6.84 -14.98 23.80
C ASP A 436 -6.12 -14.62 22.50
N LEU A 437 -6.77 -14.83 21.35
CA LEU A 437 -6.21 -14.50 20.03
C LEU A 437 -6.04 -12.98 19.84
N ALA A 438 -6.75 -12.17 20.63
CA ALA A 438 -6.63 -10.71 20.67
C ALA A 438 -5.67 -10.23 21.77
N ASN A 439 -4.90 -11.12 22.42
CA ASN A 439 -4.06 -10.73 23.56
C ASN A 439 -3.11 -9.57 23.21
N GLY A 440 -3.21 -8.48 23.95
CA GLY A 440 -2.47 -7.25 23.70
C GLY A 440 -3.05 -6.34 22.61
N MET A 441 -4.07 -6.76 21.86
CA MET A 441 -4.80 -5.88 20.95
C MET A 441 -5.86 -5.08 21.71
N GLN A 442 -6.03 -3.81 21.34
CA GLN A 442 -7.12 -2.97 21.81
C GLN A 442 -7.81 -2.29 20.64
N VAL A 443 -9.11 -2.05 20.80
CA VAL A 443 -9.96 -1.33 19.85
C VAL A 443 -10.24 0.06 20.40
N PHE A 444 -10.14 1.07 19.53
CA PHE A 444 -10.32 2.48 19.85
C PHE A 444 -11.31 3.11 18.89
N ASP A 445 -12.00 4.15 19.34
CA ASP A 445 -12.94 4.91 18.52
C ASP A 445 -12.17 6.03 17.78
N GLY A 446 -11.97 5.81 16.48
CA GLY A 446 -11.41 6.73 15.51
C GLY A 446 -9.92 7.08 15.61
N THR A 447 -9.33 7.23 16.80
CA THR A 447 -7.88 7.46 16.90
C THR A 447 -7.27 6.90 18.17
N VAL A 448 -5.98 6.57 18.06
CA VAL A 448 -5.14 6.08 19.16
C VAL A 448 -4.22 7.16 19.71
N MET A 449 -4.21 8.35 19.08
CA MET A 449 -3.25 9.41 19.37
C MET A 449 -3.89 10.58 20.09
N THR A 450 -3.14 11.14 21.04
CA THR A 450 -3.51 12.40 21.68
C THR A 450 -3.07 13.61 20.86
N THR A 451 -3.77 14.74 21.02
CA THR A 451 -3.41 15.98 20.33
C THR A 451 -2.27 16.67 21.06
N PRO A 452 -1.14 16.97 20.39
CA PRO A 452 -0.03 17.67 21.02
C PRO A 452 -0.39 19.13 21.33
N PRO A 453 0.31 19.76 22.28
CA PRO A 453 0.17 21.19 22.51
C PRO A 453 0.65 22.01 21.31
N ILE A 454 0.38 23.31 21.33
CA ILE A 454 0.85 24.26 20.32
C ILE A 454 2.38 24.23 20.23
N GLN A 455 2.90 24.10 19.02
CA GLN A 455 4.34 24.09 18.73
C GLN A 455 4.82 25.48 18.30
N LEU A 456 6.02 25.86 18.76
CA LEU A 456 6.62 27.16 18.46
C LEU A 456 7.68 27.04 17.36
N ALA A 457 7.55 27.88 16.35
CA ALA A 457 8.42 27.90 15.18
C ALA A 457 9.05 29.30 14.98
N PRO A 458 10.10 29.65 15.75
CA PRO A 458 10.83 30.89 15.57
C PRO A 458 11.60 30.87 14.26
N ARG A 459 11.74 32.05 13.65
CA ARG A 459 12.52 32.30 12.44
C ARG A 459 13.26 33.61 12.59
N LEU A 460 14.53 33.60 12.22
CA LEU A 460 15.38 34.79 12.26
C LEU A 460 16.29 34.77 11.04
N GLY A 461 16.36 35.90 10.34
CA GLY A 461 17.28 36.13 9.24
C GLY A 461 17.81 37.54 9.26
N PHE A 462 18.88 37.76 8.50
CA PHE A 462 19.44 39.07 8.26
C PHE A 462 20.03 39.18 6.86
N ALA A 463 20.09 40.41 6.36
CA ALA A 463 20.78 40.76 5.14
C ALA A 463 21.58 42.04 5.36
N TRP A 464 22.85 42.03 4.92
CA TRP A 464 23.80 43.11 5.13
C TRP A 464 24.55 43.43 3.84
N ASP A 465 24.44 44.68 3.37
CA ASP A 465 25.39 45.25 2.41
C ASP A 465 26.62 45.77 3.18
N VAL A 466 27.72 45.03 3.08
CA VAL A 466 28.92 45.22 3.91
C VAL A 466 29.60 46.55 3.60
N THR A 467 29.75 46.84 2.30
CA THR A 467 30.50 47.99 1.78
C THR A 467 29.60 49.21 1.55
N GLY A 468 28.30 49.01 1.35
CA GLY A 468 27.33 50.09 1.10
C GLY A 468 27.25 50.51 -0.36
N ASP A 469 27.98 49.83 -1.24
CA ASP A 469 27.98 50.01 -2.69
C ASP A 469 27.15 48.93 -3.40
N GLY A 470 26.46 48.06 -2.66
CA GLY A 470 25.68 46.95 -3.18
C GLY A 470 26.51 45.79 -3.76
N LYS A 471 27.85 45.82 -3.66
CA LYS A 471 28.73 44.83 -4.30
C LYS A 471 29.06 43.65 -3.42
N THR A 472 28.88 43.75 -2.10
CA THR A 472 29.13 42.65 -1.16
C THR A 472 27.96 42.49 -0.21
N ALA A 473 27.22 41.40 -0.38
CA ALA A 473 26.07 41.06 0.45
C ALA A 473 26.39 39.85 1.33
N VAL A 474 26.11 39.97 2.63
CA VAL A 474 26.09 38.85 3.57
C VAL A 474 24.65 38.58 3.96
N ARG A 475 24.22 37.33 3.85
CA ARG A 475 22.89 36.88 4.24
C ARG A 475 22.99 35.67 5.13
N GLY A 476 22.13 35.59 6.12
CA GLY A 476 22.06 34.41 6.96
C GLY A 476 20.72 34.33 7.65
N GLY A 477 20.37 33.14 8.11
CA GLY A 477 19.15 32.94 8.86
C GLY A 477 18.90 31.48 9.16
N GLY A 478 17.94 31.26 10.04
CA GLY A 478 17.47 29.93 10.40
C GLY A 478 16.05 29.94 10.92
N GLY A 479 15.46 28.76 10.98
CA GLY A 479 14.10 28.60 11.42
C GLY A 479 13.73 27.16 11.74
N VAL A 480 12.62 27.02 12.43
CA VAL A 480 12.00 25.75 12.79
C VAL A 480 10.75 25.54 11.93
N PHE A 481 10.57 24.33 11.42
CA PHE A 481 9.48 23.97 10.52
C PHE A 481 8.90 22.63 10.95
N TYR A 482 7.59 22.60 11.22
CA TYR A 482 6.88 21.38 11.58
C TYR A 482 6.16 20.82 10.36
N ASP A 483 5.98 19.50 10.38
CA ASP A 483 5.24 18.75 9.39
C ASP A 483 4.36 17.68 10.06
N ARG A 484 3.66 16.89 9.27
CA ARG A 484 2.95 15.67 9.69
C ARG A 484 3.44 14.49 8.87
N TYR A 485 3.35 13.29 9.42
CA TYR A 485 3.56 12.07 8.64
C TYR A 485 2.24 11.59 7.99
N SER A 486 2.35 10.57 7.14
CA SER A 486 1.24 10.01 6.37
C SER A 486 0.05 9.62 7.25
N ASP A 487 -1.16 10.00 6.83
CA ASP A 487 -2.40 9.63 7.48
C ASP A 487 -2.66 8.12 7.43
N ASP A 488 -2.07 7.42 6.44
CA ASP A 488 -2.18 5.97 6.32
C ASP A 488 -1.73 5.23 7.59
N GLU A 489 -0.80 5.75 8.39
CA GLU A 489 -0.38 5.12 9.65
C GLU A 489 -1.54 4.84 10.61
N ILE A 490 -2.59 5.67 10.56
CA ILE A 490 -3.81 5.48 11.34
C ILE A 490 -4.87 4.72 10.55
N LEU A 491 -5.00 4.99 9.25
CA LEU A 491 -6.01 4.31 8.44
C LEU A 491 -5.74 2.81 8.28
N GLN A 492 -4.49 2.33 8.37
CA GLN A 492 -4.20 0.89 8.34
C GLN A 492 -4.57 0.17 9.66
N LEU A 493 -4.88 0.90 10.73
CA LEU A 493 -5.28 0.30 12.00
C LEU A 493 -6.66 -0.37 11.91
N ILE A 494 -7.48 -0.04 10.92
CA ILE A 494 -8.74 -0.75 10.64
C ILE A 494 -8.51 -2.14 10.02
N GLU A 495 -7.33 -2.38 9.43
CA GLU A 495 -6.94 -3.66 8.84
C GLU A 495 -6.44 -4.66 9.90
N GLN A 496 -6.40 -4.24 11.17
CA GLN A 496 -5.87 -5.03 12.27
C GLN A 496 -6.94 -5.94 12.90
N TYR A 497 -6.50 -7.07 13.41
CA TYR A 497 -7.34 -7.91 14.26
C TYR A 497 -7.66 -7.17 15.58
N PRO A 498 -8.87 -7.26 16.15
CA PRO A 498 -10.00 -8.11 15.77
C PRO A 498 -10.96 -7.52 14.73
N LEU A 499 -10.70 -6.33 14.19
CA LEU A 499 -11.59 -5.67 13.23
C LEU A 499 -11.61 -6.38 11.87
N LEU A 500 -10.44 -6.87 11.43
CA LEU A 500 -10.29 -7.65 10.21
C LEU A 500 -9.65 -9.00 10.51
N ASP A 501 -10.39 -10.09 10.30
CA ASP A 501 -9.90 -11.45 10.55
C ASP A 501 -9.62 -12.21 9.24
N THR A 502 -8.34 -12.18 8.84
CA THR A 502 -7.80 -13.06 7.80
C THR A 502 -7.34 -14.40 8.35
N ARG A 503 -7.84 -15.50 7.80
CA ARG A 503 -7.54 -16.89 8.23
C ARG A 503 -7.07 -17.75 7.05
N THR A 504 -6.49 -18.90 7.37
CA THR A 504 -5.86 -19.76 6.37
C THR A 504 -6.12 -21.26 6.60
N THR A 505 -6.22 -22.03 5.53
CA THR A 505 -6.15 -23.51 5.53
C THR A 505 -5.17 -24.02 4.47
N ASN A 506 -4.69 -25.26 4.62
CA ASN A 506 -3.64 -25.83 3.77
C ASN A 506 -3.90 -27.29 3.44
N TYR A 507 -3.33 -27.73 2.31
CA TYR A 507 -3.30 -29.12 1.85
C TYR A 507 -4.69 -29.74 1.75
N THR A 508 -5.58 -29.04 1.05
CA THR A 508 -6.96 -29.45 0.80
C THR A 508 -7.23 -29.56 -0.70
N THR A 509 -8.46 -29.87 -1.08
CA THR A 509 -8.94 -29.79 -2.45
C THR A 509 -9.92 -28.64 -2.61
N ILE A 510 -10.18 -28.18 -3.84
CA ILE A 510 -11.25 -27.22 -4.12
C ILE A 510 -12.58 -27.77 -3.59
N LYS A 511 -12.87 -29.05 -3.86
CA LYS A 511 -14.09 -29.74 -3.43
C LYS A 511 -14.25 -29.77 -1.90
N ASP A 512 -13.18 -30.03 -1.17
CA ASP A 512 -13.21 -30.20 0.29
C ASP A 512 -12.91 -28.89 1.05
N LEU A 513 -12.79 -27.75 0.34
CA LEU A 513 -12.32 -26.50 0.90
C LEU A 513 -13.14 -26.06 2.12
N LEU A 514 -14.47 -26.00 2.00
CA LEU A 514 -15.35 -25.58 3.11
C LEU A 514 -15.46 -26.62 4.22
N GLY A 515 -15.06 -27.87 3.96
CA GLY A 515 -14.95 -28.91 4.99
C GLY A 515 -13.70 -28.78 5.85
N ASN A 516 -12.72 -27.97 5.41
CA ASN A 516 -11.49 -27.76 6.16
C ASN A 516 -11.60 -26.57 7.11
N GLN A 517 -11.10 -26.75 8.34
CA GLN A 517 -11.07 -25.68 9.32
C GLN A 517 -10.09 -24.57 8.90
N LEU A 518 -10.56 -23.32 8.94
CA LEU A 518 -9.72 -22.15 8.88
C LEU A 518 -8.98 -21.97 10.21
N THR A 519 -7.68 -21.71 10.13
CA THR A 519 -6.79 -21.53 11.29
C THR A 519 -6.19 -20.13 11.31
N ALA A 520 -5.98 -19.59 12.51
CA ALA A 520 -5.22 -18.35 12.69
C ALA A 520 -3.71 -18.60 12.78
N SER A 521 -2.95 -17.64 12.25
CA SER A 521 -1.51 -17.52 12.48
C SER A 521 -1.25 -16.25 13.29
N PRO A 522 -0.13 -16.17 14.05
CA PRO A 522 0.34 -14.91 14.62
C PRO A 522 0.38 -13.82 13.54
N LYS A 523 -0.37 -12.73 13.74
CA LYS A 523 -0.48 -11.66 12.73
C LYS A 523 0.50 -10.55 13.03
N SER A 524 1.08 -9.98 11.97
CA SER A 524 1.78 -8.71 12.08
C SER A 524 0.79 -7.62 12.47
N THR A 525 1.15 -6.82 13.46
CA THR A 525 0.33 -5.75 14.03
C THR A 525 1.13 -4.46 14.15
N ARG A 526 0.43 -3.38 14.49
CA ARG A 526 0.99 -2.04 14.59
C ARG A 526 0.91 -1.54 16.02
N PHE A 527 1.94 -0.83 16.44
CA PHE A 527 1.91 -0.03 17.66
C PHE A 527 2.27 1.41 17.30
N VAL A 528 1.29 2.31 17.48
CA VAL A 528 1.49 3.74 17.20
C VAL A 528 1.63 4.48 18.52
N GLN A 529 2.73 5.22 18.67
CA GLN A 529 2.94 6.11 19.81
C GLN A 529 2.16 7.42 19.64
N ASP A 530 2.04 8.18 20.73
CA ASP A 530 1.46 9.51 20.69
C ASP A 530 2.09 10.40 19.61
N PHE A 531 1.25 11.21 18.98
CA PHE A 531 1.67 12.05 17.86
C PHE A 531 2.60 13.18 18.34
N VAL A 532 3.87 13.10 17.92
CA VAL A 532 4.82 14.20 18.02
C VAL A 532 5.10 14.72 16.60
N PRO A 533 4.73 15.97 16.27
CA PRO A 533 4.95 16.52 14.94
C PRO A 533 6.43 16.46 14.54
N PRO A 534 6.76 15.85 13.37
CA PRO A 534 8.10 15.93 12.79
C PRO A 534 8.57 17.38 12.66
N VAL A 535 9.84 17.63 12.97
CA VAL A 535 10.42 18.98 12.95
C VAL A 535 11.75 19.02 12.22
N VAL A 536 11.95 20.08 11.43
CA VAL A 536 13.18 20.38 10.71
C VAL A 536 13.70 21.74 11.16
N TYR A 537 14.96 21.77 11.57
CA TYR A 537 15.73 22.98 11.83
C TYR A 537 16.58 23.26 10.59
N ASN A 538 16.37 24.40 9.94
CA ASN A 538 17.16 24.82 8.78
C ASN A 538 17.95 26.07 9.12
N TRP A 539 19.19 26.16 8.62
CA TRP A 539 19.99 27.38 8.70
C TRP A 539 20.87 27.54 7.45
N SER A 540 21.15 28.79 7.12
CA SER A 540 22.05 29.13 6.03
C SER A 540 22.85 30.38 6.35
N PHE A 541 24.03 30.47 5.77
CA PHE A 541 24.88 31.64 5.78
C PHE A 541 25.57 31.74 4.42
N GLY A 542 25.51 32.89 3.78
CA GLY A 542 26.10 33.09 2.47
C GLY A 542 26.68 34.48 2.30
N VAL A 543 27.70 34.54 1.46
CA VAL A 543 28.37 35.77 1.04
C VAL A 543 28.34 35.81 -0.48
N GLN A 544 27.78 36.89 -1.02
CA GLN A 544 27.76 37.18 -2.44
C GLN A 544 28.58 38.43 -2.72
N ARG A 545 29.45 38.39 -3.72
CA ARG A 545 30.28 39.52 -4.12
C ARG A 545 30.36 39.68 -5.64
N GLU A 546 30.21 40.92 -6.10
CA GLU A 546 30.59 41.31 -7.46
C GLU A 546 32.12 41.38 -7.56
N LEU A 547 32.69 40.67 -8.53
CA LEU A 547 34.14 40.59 -8.74
C LEU A 547 34.65 41.53 -9.85
N GLY A 548 33.78 42.37 -10.40
CA GLY A 548 34.03 43.15 -11.62
C GLY A 548 33.79 42.31 -12.89
N PHE A 549 34.06 42.87 -14.07
CA PHE A 549 33.90 42.19 -15.38
C PHE A 549 32.52 41.54 -15.62
N ARG A 550 31.45 42.07 -15.00
CA ARG A 550 30.11 41.47 -15.00
C ARG A 550 30.08 40.05 -14.40
N MET A 551 31.00 39.75 -13.49
CA MET A 551 31.08 38.50 -12.73
C MET A 551 30.62 38.69 -11.28
N ALA A 552 29.96 37.68 -10.74
CA ALA A 552 29.63 37.57 -9.33
C ALA A 552 30.07 36.19 -8.81
N ALA A 553 30.56 36.16 -7.57
CA ALA A 553 30.79 34.93 -6.81
C ALA A 553 29.79 34.87 -5.65
N ASP A 554 29.21 33.70 -5.43
CA ASP A 554 28.33 33.40 -4.30
C ASP A 554 28.85 32.14 -3.62
N VAL A 555 29.07 32.22 -2.31
CA VAL A 555 29.43 31.08 -1.48
C VAL A 555 28.41 31.00 -0.35
N ALA A 556 27.75 29.86 -0.22
CA ALA A 556 26.78 29.60 0.83
C ALA A 556 27.07 28.28 1.56
N TYR A 557 26.92 28.32 2.88
CA TYR A 557 26.81 27.15 3.73
C TYR A 557 25.34 26.96 4.12
N VAL A 558 24.82 25.76 3.93
CA VAL A 558 23.44 25.39 4.27
C VAL A 558 23.49 24.13 5.12
N GLY A 559 22.74 24.13 6.21
CA GLY A 559 22.61 22.98 7.09
C GLY A 559 21.15 22.74 7.47
N ASN A 560 20.82 21.48 7.70
CA ASN A 560 19.55 21.06 8.24
C ASN A 560 19.75 19.99 9.32
N SER A 561 18.78 19.89 10.23
CA SER A 561 18.69 18.82 11.21
C SER A 561 17.23 18.46 11.40
N ALA A 562 16.88 17.20 11.20
CA ALA A 562 15.55 16.68 11.43
C ALA A 562 15.46 15.98 12.79
N ARG A 563 14.35 16.17 13.50
CA ARG A 563 14.03 15.52 14.77
C ARG A 563 12.57 15.03 14.73
N SER A 564 12.24 14.10 15.62
CA SER A 564 10.90 13.50 15.73
C SER A 564 10.34 12.96 14.42
N GLN A 565 11.23 12.48 13.55
CA GLN A 565 10.83 11.86 12.29
C GLN A 565 10.16 10.53 12.58
N LEU A 566 9.18 10.15 11.74
CA LEU A 566 8.57 8.83 11.82
C LEU A 566 9.66 7.78 11.58
N ILE A 567 9.79 6.86 12.53
CA ILE A 567 10.62 5.67 12.41
C ILE A 567 9.74 4.46 12.70
N SER A 568 9.91 3.39 11.94
CA SER A 568 9.31 2.10 12.28
C SER A 568 10.36 1.24 12.97
N ARG A 569 9.94 0.55 14.03
CA ARG A 569 10.78 -0.38 14.78
C ARG A 569 9.98 -1.62 15.11
N GLU A 570 10.55 -2.77 14.77
CA GLU A 570 10.03 -4.06 15.20
C GLU A 570 10.24 -4.25 16.72
N LEU A 571 9.14 -4.27 17.48
CA LEU A 571 9.10 -4.48 18.94
C LEU A 571 9.04 -5.96 19.32
N ASN A 572 8.46 -6.80 18.47
CA ASN A 572 8.36 -8.24 18.68
C ASN A 572 9.40 -9.00 17.85
N GLY A 573 10.49 -8.33 17.50
CA GLY A 573 11.58 -8.92 16.75
C GLY A 573 12.33 -9.92 17.60
N ARG A 574 12.76 -11.02 16.97
CA ARG A 574 13.70 -11.93 17.60
C ARG A 574 15.02 -11.19 17.91
N PRO A 575 15.61 -11.35 19.10
CA PRO A 575 16.93 -10.80 19.38
C PRO A 575 17.99 -11.34 18.40
N TYR A 576 19.02 -10.54 18.12
CA TYR A 576 20.13 -10.99 17.28
C TYR A 576 20.82 -12.19 17.94
N GLY A 577 21.12 -13.23 17.15
CA GLY A 577 21.79 -14.44 17.64
C GLY A 577 20.89 -15.48 18.31
N TYR A 578 19.62 -15.17 18.61
CA TYR A 578 18.73 -16.07 19.36
C TYR A 578 18.52 -17.44 18.68
N ARG A 579 18.50 -17.47 17.34
CA ARG A 579 18.39 -18.72 16.56
C ARG A 579 19.52 -19.72 16.79
N PHE A 580 20.66 -19.29 17.34
CA PHE A 580 21.81 -20.16 17.63
C PHE A 580 21.82 -20.67 19.07
N LEU A 581 20.87 -20.25 19.90
CA LEU A 581 20.77 -20.75 21.28
C LEU A 581 20.21 -22.19 21.26
N PRO A 582 20.74 -23.10 22.09
CA PRO A 582 20.24 -24.47 22.19
C PRO A 582 18.73 -24.56 22.46
N SER A 583 18.16 -23.61 23.22
CA SER A 583 16.73 -23.54 23.53
C SER A 583 15.85 -23.16 22.33
N SER A 584 16.44 -22.62 21.26
CA SER A 584 15.72 -22.20 20.05
C SER A 584 15.76 -23.25 18.95
N LEU A 585 16.42 -24.38 19.17
CA LEU A 585 16.56 -25.45 18.18
C LEU A 585 15.38 -26.43 18.25
N ASP A 586 14.83 -26.74 17.08
CA ASP A 586 13.81 -27.75 16.88
C ASP A 586 14.47 -29.11 16.62
N SER A 587 14.48 -29.97 17.63
CA SER A 587 15.02 -31.34 17.53
C SER A 587 14.27 -32.22 16.53
N THR A 588 13.05 -31.83 16.13
CA THR A 588 12.26 -32.55 15.11
C THR A 588 12.65 -32.16 13.68
N ASN A 589 13.41 -31.08 13.50
CA ASN A 589 13.82 -30.56 12.20
C ASN A 589 15.34 -30.62 12.06
N LEU A 590 15.85 -31.71 11.50
CA LEU A 590 17.28 -31.92 11.30
C LEU A 590 17.67 -31.65 9.84
N SER A 591 18.68 -30.82 9.61
CA SER A 591 19.34 -30.65 8.33
C SER A 591 20.79 -31.08 8.46
N ALA A 592 21.24 -32.05 7.66
CA ALA A 592 22.57 -32.66 7.77
C ALA A 592 22.92 -33.12 9.21
N GLY A 593 21.93 -33.62 9.96
CA GLY A 593 22.09 -34.07 11.35
C GLY A 593 22.14 -32.95 12.40
N GLN A 594 21.99 -31.68 11.99
CA GLN A 594 21.97 -30.52 12.88
C GLN A 594 20.53 -30.00 13.05
N ALA A 595 20.11 -29.80 14.30
CA ALA A 595 18.81 -29.22 14.61
C ALA A 595 18.70 -27.80 14.09
N GLN A 596 17.61 -27.53 13.37
CA GLN A 596 17.31 -26.21 12.81
C GLN A 596 16.53 -25.37 13.81
N PRO A 597 16.60 -24.04 13.75
CA PRO A 597 15.82 -23.18 14.63
C PRO A 597 14.31 -23.41 14.49
N LEU A 598 13.57 -23.26 15.59
CA LEU A 598 12.11 -23.16 15.59
C LEU A 598 11.63 -22.01 14.69
N PRO A 599 10.39 -22.06 14.17
CA PRO A 599 9.77 -20.92 13.51
C PRO A 599 9.82 -19.67 14.39
N ASP A 600 9.92 -18.52 13.76
CA ASP A 600 10.16 -17.25 14.47
C ASP A 600 9.13 -16.96 15.55
N ASP A 601 7.87 -17.34 15.32
CA ASP A 601 6.77 -17.06 16.25
C ASP A 601 6.93 -17.73 17.63
N PHE A 602 7.70 -18.82 17.73
CA PHE A 602 8.09 -19.41 19.02
C PHE A 602 9.17 -18.61 19.76
N LEU A 603 9.93 -17.82 19.01
CA LEU A 603 11.11 -17.11 19.49
C LEU A 603 10.81 -15.62 19.74
N ARG A 604 9.56 -15.19 19.50
CA ARG A 604 9.11 -13.82 19.70
C ARG A 604 8.76 -13.56 21.18
N PRO A 605 9.16 -12.41 21.76
CA PRO A 605 8.83 -12.06 23.14
C PRO A 605 7.32 -12.04 23.44
N TYR A 606 6.52 -11.49 22.53
CA TYR A 606 5.07 -11.46 22.60
C TYR A 606 4.51 -12.66 21.83
N GLN A 607 4.44 -13.81 22.51
CA GLN A 607 3.87 -15.04 21.93
C GLN A 607 2.43 -14.82 21.46
N GLY A 608 2.11 -15.39 20.30
CA GLY A 608 0.78 -15.30 19.67
C GLY A 608 0.61 -14.11 18.74
N VAL A 609 1.56 -13.19 18.73
CA VAL A 609 1.59 -12.01 17.87
C VAL A 609 2.78 -12.13 16.92
N GLY A 610 2.60 -11.73 15.67
CA GLY A 610 3.65 -11.70 14.67
C GLY A 610 4.58 -10.49 14.88
N SER A 611 4.96 -9.84 13.78
CA SER A 611 5.70 -8.57 13.85
C SER A 611 4.89 -7.48 14.54
N ILE A 612 5.54 -6.58 15.29
CA ILE A 612 4.90 -5.39 15.88
C ILE A 612 5.73 -4.19 15.45
N THR A 613 5.23 -3.41 14.48
CA THR A 613 5.99 -2.32 13.82
C THR A 613 5.51 -0.93 14.18
#